data_AF-A0A2V8QI46-F1
#
_entry.id   AF-A0A2V8QI46-F1
#
_cell.length_a   1.000
_cell.length_b   1.000
_cell.length_c   1.000
_cell.angle_alpha   90.00
_cell.angle_beta   90.00
_cell.angle_gamma   90.00
#
_symmetry.space_group_name_H-M   'P 1'
#
loop_
_entity.id
_entity.type
_entity.pdbx_description
1 polymer ?
#
loop_
_entity_poly.entity_id
_entity_poly.type
_entity_poly.pdbx_seq_one_letter_code
_entity_poly.pdbx_strand_id
1 'polypeptide(L)' 'IGSDWEKNTAAQASLGRTGQPADIAAVAVFLAGPDSGWLTGEQLLASGGLR' A
#
# COMPACT_ATOMS: atom_id res chain seq x y z
N ILE A 1 -13.93 14.79 0.04
CA ILE A 1 -12.64 14.91 -0.66
C ILE A 1 -11.97 16.17 -0.17
N GLY A 2 -10.86 16.05 0.56
CA GLY A 2 -10.13 17.16 1.16
C GLY A 2 -10.39 17.37 2.66
N SER A 3 -10.79 16.33 3.41
CA SER A 3 -10.82 16.45 4.87
C SER A 3 -9.41 16.68 5.41
N ASP A 4 -9.29 17.31 6.58
CA ASP A 4 -7.98 17.56 7.20
C ASP A 4 -7.22 16.25 7.48
N TRP A 5 -7.97 15.17 7.69
CA TRP A 5 -7.42 13.81 7.78
C TRP A 5 -6.77 13.37 6.47
N GLU A 6 -7.47 13.46 5.33
CA GLU A 6 -6.91 13.07 4.03
C GLU A 6 -5.66 13.89 3.68
N LYS A 7 -5.68 15.20 3.93
CA LYS A 7 -4.53 16.09 3.68
C LYS A 7 -3.34 15.72 4.55
N ASN A 8 -3.56 15.49 5.84
CA ASN A 8 -2.49 15.11 6.77
C ASN A 8 -1.90 13.74 6.41
N THR A 9 -2.73 12.76 6.08
CA THR A 9 -2.26 11.44 5.64
C THR A 9 -1.46 11.52 4.35
N ALA A 10 -1.94 12.28 3.36
CA ALA A 10 -1.22 12.47 2.10
C ALA A 10 0.12 13.19 2.28
N ALA A 11 0.20 14.16 3.20
CA ALA A 11 1.44 14.88 3.50
C ALA A 11 2.51 14.01 4.19
N GLN A 12 2.09 13.01 4.97
CA GLN A 12 3.00 12.08 5.64
C GLN A 12 3.44 10.93 4.72
N ALA A 13 2.60 10.53 3.77
CA ALA A 13 2.95 9.51 2.79
C ALA A 13 3.99 10.04 1.80
N SER A 14 5.10 9.31 1.61
CA SER A 14 6.13 9.67 0.62
C SER A 14 5.59 9.74 -0.81
N LEU A 15 4.51 9.01 -1.10
CA LEU A 15 3.82 9.07 -2.39
C LEU A 15 2.88 10.27 -2.55
N GLY A 16 2.74 11.14 -1.54
CA GLY A 16 1.96 12.37 -1.60
C GLY A 16 0.45 12.16 -1.73
N ARG A 17 -0.05 10.95 -1.46
CA ARG A 17 -1.47 10.60 -1.56
C ARG A 17 -1.86 9.55 -0.53
N THR A 18 -3.15 9.52 -0.18
CA THR A 18 -3.73 8.41 0.58
C THR A 18 -3.76 7.15 -0.26
N GLY A 19 -3.49 6.01 0.37
CA GLY A 19 -3.61 4.69 -0.24
C GLY A 19 -5.03 4.43 -0.74
N GLN A 20 -5.14 3.69 -1.83
CA GLN A 20 -6.39 3.30 -2.48
C GLN A 20 -6.55 1.79 -2.42
N PRO A 21 -7.79 1.25 -2.47
CA PRO A 21 -8.00 -0.21 -2.49
C PRO A 21 -7.20 -0.95 -3.56
N ALA A 22 -7.01 -0.32 -4.72
CA ALA A 22 -6.22 -0.87 -5.82
C ALA A 22 -4.74 -1.11 -5.46
N ASP A 23 -4.16 -0.29 -4.56
CA ASP A 23 -2.77 -0.46 -4.13
C ASP A 23 -2.57 -1.76 -3.35
N ILE A 24 -3.55 -2.13 -2.51
CA ILE A 24 -3.54 -3.40 -1.77
C ILE A 24 -3.92 -4.56 -2.66
N ALA A 25 -4.91 -4.37 -3.55
CA ALA A 25 -5.36 -5.41 -4.48
C ALA A 25 -4.21 -5.87 -5.39
N ALA A 26 -3.39 -4.96 -5.91
CA ALA A 26 -2.24 -5.30 -6.74
C ALA A 26 -1.23 -6.19 -5.98
N VAL A 27 -0.92 -5.85 -4.72
CA VAL A 27 -0.01 -6.66 -3.88
C VAL A 27 -0.61 -8.02 -3.56
N ALA A 28 -1.91 -8.08 -3.26
CA ALA A 28 -2.60 -9.34 -3.00
C ALA A 28 -2.62 -10.26 -4.23
N VAL A 29 -2.86 -9.70 -5.42
CA VAL A 29 -2.84 -10.46 -6.68
C VAL A 29 -1.43 -10.96 -7.00
N PHE A 30 -0.40 -10.13 -6.79
CA PHE A 30 1.00 -10.58 -6.91
C PHE A 30 1.28 -11.77 -5.97
N LEU A 31 0.89 -11.65 -4.69
CA LEU A 31 1.11 -12.70 -3.70
C LEU A 31 0.35 -13.99 -4.00
N ALA A 32 -0.82 -13.90 -4.65
CA ALA A 32 -1.58 -15.07 -5.10
C ALA A 32 -1.09 -15.63 -6.45
N GLY A 33 -0.16 -14.96 -7.13
CA GLY A 33 0.34 -15.31 -8.46
C GLY A 33 1.54 -16.27 -8.43
N PRO A 34 1.94 -16.79 -9.61
CA PRO A 34 3.09 -17.70 -9.71
C PRO A 34 4.43 -16.99 -9.39
N ASP A 35 4.50 -15.67 -9.57
CA ASP A 35 5.72 -14.89 -9.37
C ASP A 35 6.14 -14.77 -7.89
N SER A 36 5.25 -15.07 -6.95
CA SER A 36 5.50 -15.02 -5.51
C SER A 36 5.90 -16.38 -4.92
N GLY A 37 6.08 -17.43 -5.73
CA GLY A 37 6.12 -18.83 -5.27
C GLY A 37 7.23 -19.22 -4.27
N TRP A 38 8.19 -18.34 -4.01
CA TRP A 38 9.23 -18.54 -2.99
C TRP A 38 9.09 -17.65 -1.75
N LEU A 39 8.08 -16.77 -1.69
CA LEU A 39 7.78 -15.96 -0.52
C LEU A 39 6.85 -16.72 0.44
N THR A 40 7.27 -16.85 1.69
CA THR A 40 6.45 -17.43 2.77
C THR A 40 6.85 -16.81 4.11
N GLY A 41 5.88 -16.59 5.00
CA GLY A 41 6.10 -16.01 6.33
C GLY A 41 6.43 -14.51 6.37
N GLU A 42 6.42 -13.83 5.22
CA GLU A 42 6.79 -12.42 5.11
C GLU A 42 5.60 -11.46 5.28
N GLN A 43 5.87 -10.28 5.83
CA GLN A 43 4.92 -9.17 5.90
C GLN A 43 5.33 -8.04 4.94
N LEU A 44 4.52 -7.80 3.90
CA LEU A 44 4.73 -6.74 2.92
C LEU A 44 3.91 -5.49 3.29
N LEU A 45 4.59 -4.39 3.62
CA LEU A 45 3.94 -3.12 3.92
C LEU A 45 3.74 -2.28 2.65
N ALA A 46 2.50 -2.26 2.14
CA ALA A 46 2.05 -1.39 1.07
C ALA A 46 1.60 -0.01 1.61
N SER A 47 2.48 0.68 2.34
CA SER A 47 2.12 1.85 3.16
C SER A 47 2.28 3.22 2.47
N GLY A 48 2.71 3.25 1.21
CA GLY A 48 3.02 4.51 0.53
C GLY A 48 4.18 5.30 1.13
N GLY A 49 5.06 4.63 1.89
CA GLY A 49 6.25 5.23 2.51
C GLY A 49 6.11 5.50 4.02
N LEU A 50 4.94 5.29 4.59
CA LEU A 50 4.71 5.38 6.04
C LEU A 50 5.31 4.17 6.77
N ARG A 51 5.95 4.40 7.92
CA ARG A 51 6.45 3.36 8.83
C ARG A 51 6.11 3.70 10.26
#